data_AF-A0A554ID64-F1
#
_entry.id   AF-A0A554ID64-F1
#
_cell.length_a   1.000
_cell.length_b   1.000
_cell.length_c   1.000
_cell.angle_alpha   90.00
_cell.angle_beta   90.00
_cell.angle_gamma   90.00
#
_symmetry.space_group_name_H-M   'P 1'
#
loop_
_entity.id
_entity.type
_entity.pdbx_description
1 polymer ?
#
loop_
_entity_poly.entity_id
_entity_poly.type
_entity_poly.pdbx_seq_one_letter_code
_entity_poly.pdbx_strand_id
1 'polypeptide(L)'
;MASKLAPQLFWLEWVKKIVWDPFWWVIFMLFVFWAPFLRVWWWLFVPLFLSVQLKTLYLWWMNWDIAYAKTKWKVLEIIPPKEVLTPFKAMEDVFAVVWPTYDRGNWRERWCDGMLDNSPFWLSWEIASIEGQIHFYIRVAESNRTAVETAIYGHYPEIEIKEVSDYTKLVPQN
;
A
#
# COMPACT_ATOMS: atom_id res chain seq x y z
N MET A 1 13.87 8.70 53.72
CA MET A 1 15.06 8.34 52.91
C MET A 1 14.68 8.52 51.45
N ALA A 2 14.69 9.76 50.95
CA ALA A 2 14.35 10.05 49.55
C ALA A 2 15.61 9.82 48.70
N SER A 3 15.55 8.87 47.78
CA SER A 3 16.64 8.58 46.84
C SER A 3 16.96 9.84 46.04
N LYS A 4 18.19 10.36 46.15
CA LYS A 4 18.66 11.45 45.30
C LYS A 4 18.56 11.01 43.83
N LEU A 5 17.72 11.70 43.07
CA LEU A 5 17.55 11.47 41.62
C LEU A 5 18.90 11.67 40.90
N ALA A 6 19.13 10.88 39.85
CA ALA A 6 20.35 10.95 39.05
C ALA A 6 20.55 12.37 38.46
N PRO A 7 21.80 12.87 38.34
CA PRO A 7 22.09 14.25 37.95
C PRO A 7 21.55 14.64 36.56
N GLN A 8 21.37 13.66 35.69
CA GLN A 8 20.77 13.80 34.36
C GLN A 8 19.24 14.01 34.35
N LEU A 9 18.57 13.91 35.49
CA LEU A 9 17.12 14.09 35.65
C LEU A 9 16.78 15.39 36.42
N PHE A 10 17.71 16.34 36.50
CA PHE A 10 17.54 17.59 37.26
C PHE A 10 16.32 18.42 36.82
N TRP A 11 15.88 18.29 35.56
CA TRP A 11 14.68 18.97 35.06
C TRP A 11 13.38 18.49 35.71
N LEU A 12 13.33 17.27 36.29
CA LEU A 12 12.12 16.72 36.90
C LEU A 12 11.72 17.48 38.16
N GLU A 13 12.69 17.93 38.96
CA GLU A 13 12.46 18.75 40.16
C GLU A 13 11.84 20.11 39.77
N TRP A 14 12.33 20.70 38.68
CA TRP A 14 11.82 21.96 38.14
C TRP A 14 10.39 21.82 37.59
N VAL A 15 10.15 20.78 36.78
CA VAL A 15 8.80 20.45 36.26
C VAL A 15 7.83 20.15 37.40
N LYS A 16 8.27 19.43 38.43
CA LYS A 16 7.46 19.12 39.61
C LYS A 16 7.04 20.40 40.33
N LYS A 17 7.98 21.31 40.58
CA LYS A 17 7.70 22.55 41.31
C LYS A 17 6.80 23.53 40.53
N ILE A 18 6.89 23.54 39.20
CA ILE A 18 6.19 24.51 38.34
C ILE A 18 4.85 24.00 37.83
N VAL A 19 4.75 22.72 37.50
CA VAL A 19 3.55 22.14 36.87
C VAL A 19 2.81 21.26 37.87
N TRP A 20 3.51 20.44 38.63
CA TRP A 20 2.88 19.41 39.44
C TRP A 20 2.34 19.96 40.77
N ASP A 21 3.17 20.65 41.53
CA ASP A 21 2.79 21.20 42.83
C ASP A 21 1.62 22.21 42.76
N PRO A 22 1.50 23.08 41.73
CA PRO A 22 0.40 24.03 41.65
C PRO A 22 -0.80 23.55 40.82
N PHE A 23 -0.67 22.55 39.93
CA PHE A 23 -1.77 22.15 39.02
C PHE A 23 -2.25 20.71 39.20
N TRP A 24 -1.65 19.90 40.08
CA TRP A 24 -2.14 18.53 40.35
C TRP A 24 -3.65 18.53 40.68
N TRP A 25 -4.10 19.45 41.52
CA TRP A 25 -5.50 19.52 41.95
C TRP A 25 -6.45 19.83 40.78
N VAL A 26 -6.01 20.57 39.76
CA VAL A 26 -6.79 20.84 38.54
C VAL A 26 -6.94 19.57 37.72
N ILE A 27 -5.85 18.81 37.53
CA ILE A 27 -5.86 17.52 36.83
C ILE A 27 -6.76 16.52 37.58
N PHE A 28 -6.66 16.49 38.91
CA PHE A 28 -7.49 15.66 39.76
C PHE A 28 -8.98 16.03 39.66
N MET A 29 -9.30 17.33 39.72
CA MET A 29 -10.67 17.82 39.53
C MET A 29 -11.22 17.45 38.16
N LEU A 30 -10.44 17.66 37.10
CA LEU A 30 -10.81 17.25 35.74
C LEU A 30 -11.10 15.74 35.68
N PHE A 31 -10.27 14.90 36.29
CA PHE A 31 -10.50 13.47 36.36
C PHE A 31 -11.78 13.11 37.14
N VAL A 32 -12.02 13.73 38.30
CA VAL A 32 -13.22 13.47 39.13
C VAL A 32 -14.51 13.88 38.41
N PHE A 33 -14.49 14.98 37.65
CA PHE A 33 -15.65 15.41 36.86
C PHE A 33 -15.85 14.59 35.58
N TRP A 34 -14.76 14.23 34.89
CA TRP A 34 -14.84 13.48 33.62
C TRP A 34 -15.06 11.98 33.82
N ALA A 35 -14.60 11.37 34.91
CA ALA A 35 -14.78 9.95 35.17
C ALA A 35 -16.26 9.47 35.21
N PRO A 36 -17.19 10.12 35.94
CA PRO A 36 -18.60 9.73 35.91
C PRO A 36 -19.26 10.03 34.56
N PHE A 37 -18.84 11.09 33.87
CA PHE A 37 -19.32 11.41 32.52
C PHE A 37 -18.90 10.33 31.51
N LEU A 38 -17.61 10.00 31.44
CA LEU A 38 -17.11 8.93 30.58
C LEU A 38 -17.70 7.57 30.95
N ARG A 39 -17.93 7.28 32.24
CA ARG A 39 -18.56 6.01 32.67
C ARG A 39 -19.97 5.82 32.10
N VAL A 40 -20.74 6.90 31.90
CA VAL A 40 -22.09 6.82 31.34
C VAL A 40 -22.08 6.92 29.81
N TRP A 41 -21.13 7.67 29.23
CA TRP A 41 -21.11 8.03 27.80
C TRP A 41 -20.03 7.31 26.97
N TRP A 42 -19.23 6.42 27.55
CA TRP A 42 -18.14 5.72 26.84
C TRP A 42 -18.63 4.98 25.58
N TRP A 43 -19.83 4.41 25.63
CA TRP A 43 -20.45 3.68 24.52
C TRP A 43 -20.79 4.57 23.31
N LEU A 44 -20.83 5.90 23.47
CA LEU A 44 -21.01 6.84 22.36
C LEU A 44 -19.66 7.12 21.67
N PHE A 45 -18.60 7.27 22.46
CA PHE A 45 -17.25 7.55 21.94
C PHE A 45 -16.59 6.32 21.33
N VAL A 46 -16.83 5.13 21.87
CA VAL A 46 -16.25 3.88 21.38
C VAL A 46 -16.56 3.64 19.89
N PRO A 47 -17.82 3.66 19.41
CA PRO A 47 -18.13 3.53 17.99
C PRO A 47 -17.51 4.63 17.13
N LEU A 48 -17.41 5.87 17.66
CA LEU A 48 -16.80 6.97 16.94
C LEU A 48 -15.31 6.74 16.74
N PHE A 49 -14.59 6.34 17.78
CA PHE A 49 -13.18 5.99 17.66
C PHE A 49 -13.00 4.77 16.75
N LEU A 50 -13.77 3.70 16.97
CA LEU A 50 -13.70 2.48 16.14
C LEU A 50 -14.13 2.68 14.70
N SER A 51 -14.92 3.72 14.38
CA SER A 51 -15.41 3.96 13.00
C SER A 51 -14.25 4.11 12.01
N VAL A 52 -13.12 4.66 12.44
CA VAL A 52 -11.92 4.81 11.61
C VAL A 52 -11.30 3.43 11.33
N GLN A 53 -11.13 2.59 12.34
CA GLN A 53 -10.57 1.24 12.19
C GLN A 53 -11.52 0.34 11.41
N LEU A 54 -12.82 0.40 11.69
CA LEU A 54 -13.85 -0.35 10.96
C LEU A 54 -13.89 0.03 9.49
N LYS A 55 -13.78 1.33 9.16
CA LYS A 55 -13.67 1.79 7.78
C LYS A 55 -12.43 1.19 7.11
N THR A 56 -11.28 1.21 7.76
CA THR A 56 -10.04 0.64 7.22
C THR A 56 -10.16 -0.86 7.00
N LEU A 57 -10.71 -1.59 7.97
CA LEU A 57 -10.95 -3.03 7.87
C LEU A 57 -11.95 -3.38 6.76
N TYR A 58 -13.04 -2.61 6.64
CA TYR A 58 -14.04 -2.77 5.59
C TYR A 58 -13.42 -2.60 4.20
N LEU A 59 -12.67 -1.51 3.99
CA LEU A 59 -12.00 -1.27 2.71
C LEU A 59 -10.90 -2.31 2.45
N TRP A 60 -10.20 -2.76 3.48
CA TRP A 60 -9.20 -3.84 3.34
C TRP A 60 -9.84 -5.14 2.87
N TRP A 61 -10.93 -5.57 3.53
CA TRP A 61 -11.70 -6.76 3.15
C TRP A 61 -12.25 -6.64 1.73
N MET A 62 -12.87 -5.51 1.40
CA MET A 62 -13.45 -5.29 0.07
C MET A 62 -12.37 -5.29 -1.03
N ASN A 63 -11.22 -4.65 -0.78
CA ASN A 63 -10.14 -4.56 -1.76
C ASN A 63 -9.43 -5.91 -1.97
N TRP A 64 -9.10 -6.63 -0.90
CA TRP A 64 -8.28 -7.85 -0.97
C TRP A 64 -9.10 -9.12 -1.17
N ASP A 65 -10.14 -9.33 -0.36
CA ASP A 65 -10.89 -10.58 -0.41
C ASP A 65 -11.91 -10.61 -1.55
N ILE A 66 -12.39 -9.44 -1.99
CA ILE A 66 -13.39 -9.35 -3.05
C ILE A 66 -12.76 -8.89 -4.36
N ALA A 67 -12.22 -7.68 -4.42
CA ALA A 67 -11.76 -7.13 -5.70
C ALA A 67 -10.51 -7.85 -6.23
N TYR A 68 -9.45 -7.95 -5.42
CA TYR A 68 -8.20 -8.59 -5.83
C TYR A 68 -8.38 -10.07 -6.17
N ALA A 69 -9.19 -10.80 -5.40
CA ALA A 69 -9.49 -12.20 -5.68
C ALA A 69 -10.27 -12.41 -7.00
N LYS A 70 -11.08 -11.42 -7.42
CA LYS A 70 -11.77 -11.44 -8.72
C LYS A 70 -10.85 -11.06 -9.87
N THR A 71 -9.84 -10.23 -9.63
CA THR A 71 -8.90 -9.79 -10.66
C THR A 71 -7.99 -10.93 -11.09
N LYS A 72 -8.03 -11.27 -12.38
CA LYS A 72 -7.13 -12.24 -12.98
C LYS A 72 -5.83 -11.56 -13.38
N TRP A 73 -4.75 -11.98 -12.74
CA TRP A 73 -3.39 -11.53 -13.03
C TRP A 73 -2.71 -12.47 -13.99
N LYS A 74 -2.01 -11.91 -14.97
CA LYS A 74 -1.19 -12.65 -15.93
C LYS A 74 0.25 -12.16 -15.87
N VAL A 75 1.18 -13.09 -16.06
CA VAL A 75 2.61 -12.80 -16.16
C VAL A 75 3.01 -13.04 -17.61
N LEU A 76 3.60 -12.02 -18.22
CA LEU A 76 4.08 -12.03 -19.59
C LEU A 76 5.61 -12.04 -19.54
N GLU A 77 6.23 -13.01 -20.17
CA GLU A 77 7.66 -13.01 -20.44
C GLU A 77 7.93 -12.26 -21.74
N ILE A 78 8.88 -11.34 -21.69
CA ILE A 78 9.38 -10.60 -22.85
C ILE A 78 10.74 -11.18 -23.24
N ILE A 79 10.84 -11.62 -24.49
CA ILE A 79 12.10 -12.09 -25.06
C ILE A 79 12.58 -11.02 -26.06
N PRO A 80 13.61 -10.23 -25.71
CA PRO A 80 14.17 -9.26 -26.64
C PRO A 80 14.90 -9.96 -27.80
N PRO A 81 14.90 -9.37 -29.01
CA PRO A 81 15.71 -9.85 -30.12
C PRO A 81 17.20 -9.71 -29.81
N LYS A 82 18.05 -10.41 -30.58
CA LYS A 82 19.52 -10.40 -30.39
C LYS A 82 20.12 -9.00 -30.45
N GLU A 83 19.54 -8.12 -31.25
CA GLU A 83 19.99 -6.75 -31.44
C GLU A 83 18.80 -5.81 -31.25
N VAL A 84 18.95 -4.82 -30.37
CA VAL A 84 17.95 -3.77 -30.14
C VAL A 84 18.52 -2.48 -30.71
N LEU A 85 18.09 -2.14 -31.93
CA LEU A 85 18.52 -0.93 -32.64
C LEU A 85 17.73 0.31 -32.24
N THR A 86 16.62 0.13 -31.52
CA THR A 86 15.73 1.20 -31.07
C THR A 86 16.35 1.99 -29.91
N PRO A 87 16.19 3.32 -29.88
CA PRO A 87 16.70 4.14 -28.79
C PRO A 87 15.90 3.92 -27.49
N PHE A 88 16.49 4.22 -26.34
CA PHE A 88 15.82 4.15 -25.03
C PHE A 88 14.52 4.97 -24.96
N LYS A 89 14.43 6.07 -25.72
CA LYS A 89 13.23 6.88 -25.86
C LYS A 89 12.00 6.05 -26.25
N ALA A 90 12.16 5.01 -27.05
CA ALA A 90 11.07 4.14 -27.44
C ALA A 90 10.44 3.44 -26.22
N MET A 91 11.22 3.07 -25.20
CA MET A 91 10.67 2.53 -23.96
C MET A 91 10.00 3.59 -23.08
N GLU A 92 10.50 4.82 -23.09
CA GLU A 92 9.83 5.95 -22.41
C GLU A 92 8.43 6.20 -23.00
N ASP A 93 8.31 6.13 -24.33
CA ASP A 93 7.03 6.24 -25.02
C ASP A 93 6.10 5.06 -24.66
N VAL A 94 6.61 3.83 -24.58
CA VAL A 94 5.83 2.66 -24.09
C VAL A 94 5.30 2.91 -22.68
N PHE A 95 6.14 3.39 -21.76
CA PHE A 95 5.70 3.71 -20.40
C PHE A 95 4.65 4.82 -20.40
N ALA A 96 4.79 5.85 -21.24
CA ALA A 96 3.81 6.92 -21.37
C ALA A 96 2.44 6.41 -21.87
N VAL A 97 2.44 5.45 -22.79
CA VAL A 97 1.20 4.82 -23.31
C VAL A 97 0.54 3.92 -22.27
N VAL A 98 1.34 3.19 -21.47
CA VAL A 98 0.83 2.27 -20.45
C VAL A 98 0.40 3.00 -19.17
N TRP A 99 0.95 4.18 -18.89
CA TRP A 99 0.71 4.95 -17.67
C TRP A 99 -0.77 5.22 -17.33
N PRO A 100 -1.66 5.57 -18.29
CA PRO A 100 -3.08 5.81 -18.03
C PRO A 100 -3.85 4.58 -17.52
N THR A 101 -3.25 3.39 -17.58
CA THR A 101 -3.79 2.20 -16.92
C THR A 101 -3.93 2.38 -15.40
N TYR A 102 -3.13 3.30 -14.84
CA TYR A 102 -3.31 3.79 -13.50
C TYR A 102 -4.54 4.70 -13.44
N ASP A 103 -5.66 4.16 -12.97
CA ASP A 103 -6.91 4.90 -12.76
C ASP A 103 -7.28 4.98 -11.27
N ARG A 104 -8.02 6.04 -10.90
CA ARG A 104 -8.61 6.19 -9.57
C ARG A 104 -10.08 5.84 -9.62
N GLY A 105 -10.47 4.87 -8.81
CA GLY A 105 -11.87 4.46 -8.73
C GLY A 105 -12.80 5.58 -8.27
N ASN A 106 -13.99 5.61 -8.85
CA ASN A 106 -15.09 6.45 -8.40
C ASN A 106 -15.50 6.13 -6.97
N TRP A 107 -16.26 7.02 -6.32
CA TRP A 107 -16.76 6.77 -4.96
C TRP A 107 -17.51 5.42 -4.87
N ARG A 108 -18.36 5.12 -5.86
CA ARG A 108 -19.12 3.86 -5.91
C ARG A 108 -18.19 2.66 -6.04
N GLU A 109 -17.23 2.72 -6.96
CA GLU A 109 -16.29 1.62 -7.23
C GLU A 109 -15.42 1.34 -5.99
N ARG A 110 -15.02 2.38 -5.26
CA ARG A 110 -14.27 2.26 -4.02
C ARG A 110 -15.06 1.57 -2.91
N TRP A 111 -16.30 1.98 -2.69
CA TRP A 111 -17.08 1.53 -1.54
C TRP A 111 -17.89 0.26 -1.79
N CYS A 112 -18.30 0.00 -3.03
CA CYS A 112 -19.13 -1.15 -3.41
C CYS A 112 -18.36 -2.23 -4.17
N ASP A 113 -17.47 -1.84 -5.09
CA ASP A 113 -16.78 -2.78 -5.98
C ASP A 113 -15.39 -3.18 -5.43
N GLY A 114 -14.87 -2.45 -4.42
CA GLY A 114 -13.57 -2.71 -3.80
C GLY A 114 -12.38 -2.24 -4.62
N MET A 115 -12.59 -1.28 -5.52
CA MET A 115 -11.53 -0.77 -6.35
C MET A 115 -10.48 -0.07 -5.47
N LEU A 116 -9.20 -0.44 -5.63
CA LEU A 116 -8.12 0.18 -4.86
C LEU A 116 -8.01 1.67 -5.22
N ASP A 117 -7.89 2.49 -4.19
CA ASP A 117 -7.86 3.96 -4.29
C ASP A 117 -6.64 4.50 -5.04
N ASN A 118 -5.52 3.76 -4.99
CA ASN A 118 -4.21 4.20 -5.47
C ASN A 118 -3.57 3.26 -6.50
N SER A 119 -4.32 2.34 -7.10
CA SER A 119 -3.98 1.57 -8.32
C SER A 119 -4.74 0.25 -8.28
N PRO A 120 -5.89 0.13 -8.94
CA PRO A 120 -6.62 -1.13 -9.03
C PRO A 120 -5.97 -2.14 -9.98
N PHE A 121 -5.16 -1.64 -10.93
CA PHE A 121 -4.52 -2.45 -11.96
C PHE A 121 -3.06 -2.03 -12.15
N TRP A 122 -2.25 -2.22 -11.11
CA TRP A 122 -0.82 -1.91 -11.22
C TRP A 122 -0.15 -2.81 -12.26
N LEU A 123 0.93 -2.28 -12.86
CA LEU A 123 1.83 -3.07 -13.69
C LEU A 123 3.17 -3.18 -12.99
N SER A 124 3.70 -4.40 -12.97
CA SER A 124 5.05 -4.67 -12.45
C SER A 124 5.95 -5.02 -13.61
N TRP A 125 7.13 -4.41 -13.66
CA TRP A 125 8.19 -4.71 -14.62
C TRP A 125 9.34 -5.32 -13.84
N GLU A 126 9.60 -6.59 -14.10
CA GLU A 126 10.46 -7.43 -13.27
C GLU A 126 11.58 -8.02 -14.12
N ILE A 127 12.76 -8.10 -13.52
CA ILE A 127 13.93 -8.78 -14.11
C ILE A 127 14.34 -9.85 -13.11
N ALA A 128 14.37 -11.10 -13.55
CA ALA A 128 14.79 -12.21 -12.72
C ALA A 128 15.85 -13.04 -13.43
N SER A 129 16.83 -13.53 -12.66
CA SER A 129 17.77 -14.52 -13.16
C SER A 129 17.35 -15.91 -12.69
N ILE A 130 17.00 -16.78 -13.63
CA ILE A 130 16.60 -18.16 -13.38
C ILE A 130 17.65 -19.05 -14.04
N GLU A 131 18.28 -19.92 -13.25
CA GLU A 131 19.31 -20.85 -13.75
C GLU A 131 20.47 -20.16 -14.52
N GLY A 132 20.78 -18.91 -14.16
CA GLY A 132 21.83 -18.11 -14.80
C GLY A 132 21.43 -17.44 -16.12
N GLN A 133 20.18 -17.58 -16.55
CA GLN A 133 19.60 -16.84 -17.67
C GLN A 133 18.82 -15.63 -17.16
N ILE A 134 18.81 -14.53 -17.90
CA ILE A 134 18.08 -13.30 -17.55
C ILE A 134 16.74 -13.34 -18.26
N HIS A 135 15.66 -13.20 -17.49
CA HIS A 135 14.29 -13.14 -17.98
C HIS A 135 13.66 -11.80 -17.62
N PHE A 136 12.86 -11.27 -18.53
CA PHE A 136 12.10 -10.04 -18.35
C PHE A 136 10.62 -10.39 -18.22
N TYR A 137 9.99 -9.96 -17.14
CA TYR A 137 8.59 -10.24 -16.86
C TYR A 137 7.79 -8.96 -16.72
N ILE A 138 6.55 -9.00 -17.19
CA ILE A 138 5.51 -8.01 -16.89
C ILE A 138 4.35 -8.71 -16.22
N ARG A 139 4.00 -8.25 -15.03
CA ARG A 139 2.75 -8.63 -14.38
C ARG A 139 1.68 -7.58 -14.68
N VAL A 140 0.57 -8.03 -15.26
CA VAL A 140 -0.54 -7.17 -15.67
C VAL A 140 -1.90 -7.83 -15.40
N ALA A 141 -2.94 -7.03 -15.19
CA ALA A 141 -4.30 -7.52 -15.17
C ALA A 141 -4.74 -7.98 -16.57
N GLU A 142 -5.54 -9.03 -16.66
CA GLU A 142 -5.99 -9.60 -17.94
C GLU A 142 -6.67 -8.57 -18.85
N SER A 143 -7.40 -7.61 -18.29
CA SER A 143 -8.06 -6.52 -19.04
C SER A 143 -7.09 -5.61 -19.78
N ASN A 144 -5.88 -5.42 -19.24
CA ASN A 144 -4.92 -4.43 -19.73
C ASN A 144 -3.80 -5.08 -20.55
N ARG A 145 -3.80 -6.41 -20.63
CA ARG A 145 -2.84 -7.20 -21.41
C ARG A 145 -2.73 -6.70 -22.85
N THR A 146 -3.85 -6.58 -23.55
CA THR A 146 -3.86 -6.17 -24.96
C THR A 146 -3.28 -4.77 -25.16
N ALA A 147 -3.54 -3.85 -24.22
CA ALA A 147 -3.00 -2.49 -24.28
C ALA A 147 -1.47 -2.49 -24.15
N VAL A 148 -0.93 -3.27 -23.21
CA VAL A 148 0.51 -3.40 -22.99
C VAL A 148 1.20 -4.08 -24.18
N GLU A 149 0.65 -5.20 -24.66
CA GLU A 149 1.20 -5.92 -25.82
C GLU A 149 1.22 -4.98 -27.04
N THR A 150 0.14 -4.25 -27.29
CA THR A 150 0.07 -3.29 -28.40
C THR A 150 1.09 -2.16 -28.26
N ALA A 151 1.27 -1.62 -27.06
CA ALA A 151 2.25 -0.57 -26.81
C ALA A 151 3.69 -1.07 -27.07
N ILE A 152 4.01 -2.28 -26.60
CA ILE A 152 5.33 -2.89 -26.82
C ILE A 152 5.54 -3.19 -28.30
N TYR A 153 4.60 -3.86 -28.97
CA TYR A 153 4.72 -4.20 -30.39
C TYR A 153 4.79 -2.95 -31.29
N GLY A 154 4.19 -1.84 -30.88
CA GLY A 154 4.25 -0.57 -31.63
C GLY A 154 5.67 0.01 -31.71
N HIS A 155 6.47 -0.15 -30.65
CA HIS A 155 7.85 0.35 -30.60
C HIS A 155 8.90 -0.74 -30.88
N TYR A 156 8.59 -2.00 -30.56
CA TYR A 156 9.45 -3.16 -30.66
C TYR A 156 8.74 -4.31 -31.38
N PRO A 157 8.63 -4.27 -32.72
CA PRO A 157 7.88 -5.26 -33.48
C PRO A 157 8.50 -6.67 -33.47
N GLU A 158 9.81 -6.76 -33.22
CA GLU A 158 10.57 -8.02 -33.22
C GLU A 158 10.61 -8.73 -31.86
N ILE A 159 10.04 -8.12 -30.81
CA ILE A 159 9.97 -8.74 -29.47
C ILE A 159 8.99 -9.91 -29.49
N GLU A 160 9.33 -11.02 -28.84
CA GLU A 160 8.36 -12.08 -28.56
C GLU A 160 7.77 -11.92 -27.15
N ILE A 161 6.45 -11.92 -27.04
CA ILE A 161 5.74 -11.90 -25.75
C ILE A 161 5.06 -13.25 -25.55
N LYS A 162 5.35 -13.92 -24.42
CA LYS A 162 4.76 -15.21 -24.06
C LYS A 162 4.08 -15.13 -22.70
N GLU A 163 2.87 -15.66 -22.59
CA GLU A 163 2.23 -15.80 -21.28
C GLU A 163 2.83 -17.00 -20.55
N VAL A 164 3.35 -16.76 -19.35
CA VAL A 164 4.03 -17.77 -18.53
C VAL A 164 3.37 -17.89 -17.17
N SER A 165 3.59 -19.04 -16.51
CA SER A 165 3.23 -19.19 -15.10
C SER A 165 4.10 -18.30 -14.22
N ASP A 166 3.53 -17.82 -13.12
CA ASP A 166 4.23 -17.01 -12.13
C ASP A 166 5.53 -17.67 -11.64
N TYR A 167 6.66 -17.05 -11.96
CA TYR A 167 8.01 -17.54 -11.64
C TYR A 167 8.28 -17.57 -10.14
N THR A 168 7.56 -16.78 -9.34
CA THR A 168 7.74 -16.76 -7.87
C THR A 168 7.40 -18.10 -7.23
N LYS A 169 6.61 -18.95 -7.91
CA LYS A 169 6.29 -20.32 -7.49
C LYS A 169 7.48 -21.28 -7.57
N LEU A 170 8.52 -20.92 -8.34
CA LEU A 170 9.75 -21.71 -8.46
C LEU A 170 10.68 -21.49 -7.26
N VAL A 171 10.44 -20.44 -6.48
CA VAL A 171 11.22 -20.13 -5.28
C VAL A 171 10.72 -20.99 -4.12
N PRO A 172 11.60 -21.59 -3.29
CA PRO A 172 11.19 -22.36 -2.12
C PRO A 172 10.33 -21.50 -1.19
N GLN A 173 9.11 -21.96 -0.94
CA GLN A 173 8.19 -21.33 0.02
C GLN A 173 8.46 -21.94 1.40
N ASN A 174 9.19 -21.20 2.24
CA ASN A 174 9.37 -21.53 3.67
C ASN A 174 8.31 -20.80 4.50
#